data_AF-A0A8R1DFX7-F1
#
_entry.id   AF-A0A8R1DFX7-F1
#
_cell.length_a   1.000
_cell.length_b   1.000
_cell.length_c   1.000
_cell.angle_alpha   90.00
_cell.angle_beta   90.00
_cell.angle_gamma   90.00
#
_symmetry.space_group_name_H-M   'P 1'
#
loop_
_entity.id
_entity.type
_entity.pdbx_description
1 polymer ?
#
loop_
_entity_poly.entity_id
_entity_poly.type
_entity_poly.pdbx_seq_one_letter_code
_entity_poly.pdbx_strand_id
1 'polypeptide(L)'
;MIPISLLILISHVASLHVTHISDCGTARGCWKLPNGCKDASDCQTMLTWKHERRHLIIEIESKLVKSDMWLGIGFSKDALMGNDTVFECQFPASGSGGVYLSHNTAKRNIVLKTASELLIRDGYTEVVDGKAMCGGEWILDNIHLDTEERTLMHVISSGQYNLFFAYGPMEKGEKRMHGMSGKEAPWRSQEQVRFCQRCSSSFANLDAVTTGDFSKQ
;
A
#
# COMPACT_ATOMS: atom_id res chain seq x y z
N MET A 1 22.34 -34.33 42.40
CA MET A 1 22.09 -32.90 42.14
C MET A 1 22.60 -32.59 40.75
N ILE A 2 21.70 -32.16 39.86
CA ILE A 2 21.92 -31.83 38.45
C ILE A 2 21.90 -30.29 38.34
N PRO A 3 22.59 -29.68 37.36
CA PRO A 3 21.79 -28.94 36.39
C PRO A 3 22.19 -29.25 34.95
N ILE A 4 21.16 -29.62 34.17
CA ILE A 4 21.16 -29.72 32.72
C ILE A 4 21.17 -28.28 32.21
N SER A 5 22.24 -27.91 31.50
CA SER A 5 22.30 -26.64 30.79
C SER A 5 21.48 -26.80 29.50
N LEU A 6 20.27 -26.26 29.52
CA LEU A 6 19.37 -26.22 28.37
C LEU A 6 19.76 -25.02 27.51
N LEU A 7 20.58 -25.25 26.48
CA LEU A 7 20.83 -24.28 25.41
C LEU A 7 19.57 -24.21 24.54
N ILE A 8 18.71 -23.22 24.81
CA ILE A 8 17.61 -22.86 23.92
C ILE A 8 18.21 -22.04 22.77
N LEU A 9 18.46 -22.71 21.63
CA LEU A 9 18.66 -22.03 20.35
C LEU A 9 17.30 -21.44 19.93
N ILE A 10 17.07 -20.17 20.24
CA ILE A 10 15.96 -19.42 19.67
C ILE A 10 16.30 -19.20 18.20
N SER A 11 15.79 -20.06 17.32
CA SER A 11 15.74 -19.77 15.90
C SER A 11 14.76 -18.61 15.69
N HIS A 12 15.26 -17.38 15.61
CA HIS A 12 14.50 -16.30 14.97
C HIS A 12 14.33 -16.66 13.50
N VAL A 13 13.21 -17.31 13.18
CA VAL A 13 12.75 -17.39 11.80
C VAL A 13 12.27 -15.97 11.47
N ALA A 14 13.12 -15.17 10.85
CA ALA A 14 12.68 -13.96 10.21
C ALA A 14 11.68 -14.39 9.12
N SER A 15 10.40 -14.05 9.30
CA SER A 15 9.40 -14.28 8.27
C SER A 15 9.72 -13.34 7.12
N LEU A 16 10.34 -13.87 6.07
CA LEU A 16 10.60 -13.10 4.86
C LEU A 16 9.26 -12.80 4.18
N HIS A 17 8.85 -11.54 4.21
CA HIS A 17 7.72 -11.10 3.41
C HIS A 17 8.16 -10.95 1.97
N VAL A 18 7.38 -11.48 1.02
CA VAL A 18 7.69 -11.42 -0.40
C VAL A 18 6.49 -10.86 -1.14
N THR A 19 6.74 -9.97 -2.11
CA THR A 19 5.68 -9.50 -3.00
C THR A 19 5.45 -10.55 -4.09
N HIS A 20 4.23 -11.06 -4.19
CA HIS A 20 3.88 -12.18 -5.06
C HIS A 20 3.65 -11.78 -6.53
N ILE A 21 4.65 -11.17 -7.16
CA ILE A 21 4.56 -10.66 -8.54
C ILE A 21 4.47 -11.77 -9.58
N SER A 22 4.96 -12.98 -9.29
CA SER A 22 4.77 -14.15 -10.16
C SER A 22 3.29 -14.51 -10.38
N ASP A 23 2.42 -14.08 -9.46
CA ASP A 23 1.00 -14.44 -9.45
C ASP A 23 0.12 -13.41 -10.18
N CYS A 24 0.74 -12.36 -10.73
CA CYS A 24 0.07 -11.31 -11.48
C CYS A 24 -0.67 -11.86 -12.70
N GLY A 25 -1.91 -11.42 -12.91
CA GLY A 25 -2.73 -11.88 -14.03
C GLY A 25 -3.37 -13.25 -13.86
N THR A 26 -3.04 -13.98 -12.79
CA THR A 26 -3.57 -15.34 -12.56
C THR A 26 -4.27 -15.49 -11.22
N ALA A 27 -3.63 -15.09 -10.12
CA ALA A 27 -4.19 -15.12 -8.78
C ALA A 27 -4.22 -13.75 -8.09
N ARG A 28 -3.50 -12.77 -8.63
CA ARG A 28 -3.39 -11.41 -8.11
C ARG A 28 -3.56 -10.35 -9.20
N GLY A 29 -4.14 -9.22 -8.82
CA GLY A 29 -4.02 -7.98 -9.57
C GLY A 29 -2.72 -7.27 -9.21
N CYS A 30 -2.14 -6.56 -10.17
CA CYS A 30 -0.83 -5.97 -10.02
C CYS A 30 -0.70 -4.61 -10.71
N TRP A 31 0.18 -3.78 -10.14
CA TRP A 31 0.61 -2.53 -10.73
C TRP A 31 2.13 -2.41 -10.61
N LYS A 32 2.80 -2.33 -11.76
CA LYS A 32 4.26 -2.30 -11.86
C LYS A 32 4.68 -0.94 -12.39
N LEU A 33 5.56 -0.27 -11.64
CA LEU A 33 5.93 1.12 -11.87
C LEU A 33 7.45 1.27 -12.05
N PRO A 34 7.90 2.06 -13.03
CA PRO A 34 7.11 2.71 -14.08
C PRO A 34 6.63 1.71 -15.16
N ASN A 35 5.81 2.19 -16.11
CA ASN A 35 5.29 1.33 -17.19
C ASN A 35 6.42 0.62 -17.96
N GLY A 36 6.15 -0.61 -18.39
CA GLY A 36 7.08 -1.42 -19.17
C GLY A 36 8.13 -2.19 -18.36
N CYS A 37 8.25 -1.96 -17.05
CA CYS A 37 9.07 -2.79 -16.17
C CYS A 37 8.42 -4.17 -15.95
N LYS A 38 9.25 -5.19 -15.71
CA LYS A 38 8.79 -6.59 -15.68
C LYS A 38 8.73 -7.17 -14.28
N ASP A 39 9.73 -6.92 -13.45
CA ASP A 39 9.92 -7.60 -12.18
C ASP A 39 10.75 -6.77 -11.17
N ALA A 40 11.09 -7.39 -10.04
CA ALA A 40 11.83 -6.78 -8.94
C ALA A 40 13.21 -6.22 -9.34
N SER A 41 13.79 -6.65 -10.46
CA SER A 41 15.11 -6.20 -10.92
C SER A 41 15.06 -4.85 -11.61
N ASP A 42 13.97 -4.51 -12.31
CA ASP A 42 13.84 -3.29 -13.11
C ASP A 42 12.73 -2.34 -12.66
N CYS A 43 11.69 -2.82 -11.98
CA CYS A 43 10.65 -1.97 -11.42
C CYS A 43 11.16 -1.13 -10.24
N GLN A 44 10.67 0.11 -10.13
CA GLN A 44 10.87 0.98 -8.97
C GLN A 44 9.93 0.62 -7.84
N THR A 45 8.66 0.38 -8.17
CA THR A 45 7.64 -0.07 -7.23
C THR A 45 6.79 -1.14 -7.88
N MET A 46 6.43 -2.13 -7.09
CA MET A 46 5.50 -3.16 -7.46
C MET A 46 4.43 -3.27 -6.36
N LEU A 47 3.17 -3.24 -6.79
CA LEU A 47 2.00 -3.42 -5.95
C LEU A 47 1.29 -4.68 -6.41
N THR A 48 0.90 -5.53 -5.47
CA THR A 48 -0.07 -6.60 -5.72
C THR A 48 -1.26 -6.50 -4.78
N TRP A 49 -2.40 -6.98 -5.25
CA TRP A 49 -3.55 -7.20 -4.39
C TRP A 49 -4.27 -8.49 -4.73
N LYS A 50 -4.90 -9.06 -3.70
CA LYS A 50 -5.79 -10.21 -3.81
C LYS A 50 -7.02 -9.98 -2.95
N HIS A 51 -8.19 -10.01 -3.56
CA HIS A 51 -9.43 -10.00 -2.78
C HIS A 51 -9.76 -11.42 -2.33
N GLU A 52 -9.81 -11.64 -1.02
CA GLU A 52 -10.07 -12.95 -0.41
C GLU A 52 -11.11 -12.85 0.71
N ARG A 53 -12.26 -13.50 0.52
CA ARG A 53 -13.41 -13.42 1.44
C ARG A 53 -13.80 -11.98 1.78
N ARG A 54 -13.47 -11.51 2.99
CA ARG A 54 -13.79 -10.16 3.49
C ARG A 54 -12.57 -9.23 3.53
N HIS A 55 -11.45 -9.66 2.96
CA HIS A 55 -10.17 -8.99 3.07
C HIS A 55 -9.63 -8.66 1.68
N LEU A 56 -8.93 -7.54 1.60
CA LEU A 56 -8.04 -7.22 0.49
C LEU A 56 -6.61 -7.34 1.01
N ILE A 57 -5.89 -8.34 0.51
CA ILE A 57 -4.47 -8.53 0.81
C ILE A 57 -3.72 -7.58 -0.12
N ILE A 58 -2.90 -6.70 0.45
CA ILE A 58 -2.08 -5.73 -0.28
C ILE A 58 -0.62 -5.97 0.06
N GLU A 59 0.25 -5.98 -0.96
CA GLU A 59 1.70 -6.06 -0.80
C GLU A 59 2.38 -5.05 -1.72
N ILE A 60 3.38 -4.36 -1.19
CA ILE A 60 4.17 -3.35 -1.86
C ILE A 60 5.65 -3.69 -1.68
N GLU A 61 6.40 -3.69 -2.77
CA GLU A 61 7.86 -3.67 -2.78
C GLU A 61 8.31 -2.43 -3.54
N SER A 62 9.19 -1.63 -2.94
CA SER A 62 9.70 -0.41 -3.56
C SER A 62 11.20 -0.22 -3.33
N LYS A 63 11.90 0.15 -4.40
CA LYS A 63 13.30 0.62 -4.37
C LYS A 63 13.42 2.10 -4.01
N LEU A 64 12.29 2.80 -3.83
CA LEU A 64 12.24 4.24 -3.52
C LEU A 64 12.51 4.48 -2.03
N VAL A 65 13.53 3.81 -1.49
CA VAL A 65 13.86 3.80 -0.07
C VAL A 65 14.59 5.07 0.32
N LYS A 66 14.14 5.70 1.39
CA LYS A 66 14.77 6.83 2.07
C LYS A 66 14.64 6.62 3.57
N SER A 67 15.53 7.23 4.34
CA SER A 67 15.32 7.37 5.78
C SER A 67 14.08 8.22 6.04
N ASP A 68 13.24 7.82 7.00
CA ASP A 68 12.01 8.52 7.39
C ASP A 68 11.08 8.77 6.19
N MET A 69 10.30 7.77 5.80
CA MET A 69 9.48 7.83 4.58
C MET A 69 8.13 7.16 4.72
N TRP A 70 7.23 7.48 3.79
CA TRP A 70 5.96 6.78 3.63
C TRP A 70 5.74 6.37 2.17
N LEU A 71 4.98 5.29 1.98
CA LEU A 71 4.42 4.82 0.71
C LEU A 71 2.89 4.82 0.83
N GLY A 72 2.17 5.27 -0.19
CA GLY A 72 0.71 5.37 -0.14
C GLY A 72 0.03 5.00 -1.45
N ILE A 73 -1.07 4.27 -1.34
CA ILE A 73 -1.98 3.91 -2.43
C ILE A 73 -3.33 4.59 -2.18
N GLY A 74 -3.67 5.58 -3.00
CA GLY A 74 -4.98 6.22 -2.98
C GLY A 74 -5.98 5.50 -3.87
N PHE A 75 -7.17 5.25 -3.33
CA PHE A 75 -8.33 4.67 -4.00
C PHE A 75 -9.32 5.80 -4.26
N SER A 76 -9.30 6.34 -5.48
CA SER A 76 -10.08 7.53 -5.85
C SER A 76 -11.25 7.19 -6.75
N LYS A 77 -12.39 7.86 -6.55
CA LYS A 77 -13.55 7.76 -7.45
C LYS A 77 -13.43 8.63 -8.69
N ASP A 78 -12.49 9.57 -8.70
CA ASP A 78 -12.22 10.48 -9.80
C ASP A 78 -10.71 10.48 -10.13
N ALA A 79 -10.28 11.39 -11.01
CA ALA A 79 -8.89 11.47 -11.45
C ALA A 79 -8.06 12.48 -10.64
N LEU A 80 -8.48 12.83 -9.42
CA LEU A 80 -7.85 13.83 -8.57
C LEU A 80 -7.35 13.20 -7.26
N MET A 81 -6.17 13.60 -6.80
CA MET A 81 -5.66 13.25 -5.47
C MET A 81 -6.34 14.13 -4.42
N GLY A 82 -7.55 13.75 -4.02
CA GLY A 82 -8.48 14.58 -3.29
C GLY A 82 -9.19 13.78 -2.23
N ASN A 83 -10.45 13.43 -2.49
CA ASN A 83 -11.30 12.69 -1.54
C ASN A 83 -11.08 11.18 -1.69
N ASP A 84 -9.97 10.68 -1.15
CA ASP A 84 -9.51 9.31 -1.38
C ASP A 84 -9.33 8.55 -0.08
N THR A 85 -9.71 7.28 -0.08
CA THR A 85 -9.25 6.34 0.95
C THR A 85 -7.85 5.88 0.57
N VAL A 86 -6.96 5.80 1.53
CA VAL A 86 -5.55 5.52 1.30
C VAL A 86 -5.12 4.34 2.17
N PHE A 87 -4.48 3.35 1.55
CA PHE A 87 -3.68 2.35 2.26
C PHE A 87 -2.23 2.83 2.23
N GLU A 88 -1.57 2.91 3.38
CA GLU A 88 -0.21 3.44 3.45
C GLU A 88 0.69 2.68 4.42
N CYS A 89 1.99 2.81 4.17
CA CYS A 89 3.05 2.25 4.99
C CYS A 89 3.98 3.38 5.42
N GLN A 90 4.34 3.40 6.70
CA GLN A 90 5.24 4.39 7.27
C GLN A 90 6.50 3.69 7.78
N PHE A 91 7.65 4.21 7.39
CA PHE A 91 8.99 3.71 7.71
C PHE A 91 9.76 4.83 8.45
N PRO A 92 9.51 4.99 9.76
CA PRO A 92 10.15 6.05 10.52
C PRO A 92 11.66 5.81 10.63
N ALA A 93 12.45 6.88 10.77
CA ALA A 93 13.90 6.75 10.98
C ALA A 93 14.26 5.99 12.27
N SER A 94 13.38 6.00 13.27
CA SER A 94 13.54 5.32 14.54
C SER A 94 12.24 4.71 15.01
N GLY A 95 12.31 3.52 15.62
CA GLY A 95 11.13 2.77 16.06
C GLY A 95 10.64 1.81 14.97
N SER A 96 9.51 1.16 15.25
CA SER A 96 8.86 0.26 14.30
C SER A 96 8.03 1.05 13.30
N GLY A 97 8.06 0.65 12.03
CA GLY A 97 7.11 1.11 11.04
C GLY A 97 5.71 0.54 11.24
N GLY A 98 4.79 0.94 10.39
CA GLY A 98 3.40 0.52 10.48
C GLY A 98 2.62 0.69 9.19
N VAL A 99 1.50 0.00 9.10
CA VAL A 99 0.55 0.05 8.00
C VAL A 99 -0.74 0.69 8.50
N TYR A 100 -1.26 1.65 7.74
CA TYR A 100 -2.39 2.47 8.16
C TYR A 100 -3.41 2.64 7.04
N LEU A 101 -4.65 2.86 7.46
CA LEU A 101 -5.68 3.43 6.63
C LEU A 101 -5.75 4.93 6.90
N SER A 102 -5.84 5.70 5.83
CA SER A 102 -5.91 7.15 5.93
C SER A 102 -6.85 7.73 4.89
N HIS A 103 -7.15 9.01 5.03
CA HIS A 103 -8.02 9.74 4.13
C HIS A 103 -7.27 10.95 3.58
N ASN A 104 -7.17 11.04 2.25
CA ASN A 104 -6.78 12.28 1.62
C ASN A 104 -7.97 13.25 1.66
N THR A 105 -7.65 14.50 1.93
CA THR A 105 -8.44 15.65 1.48
C THR A 105 -7.64 16.38 0.40
N ALA A 106 -8.19 17.45 -0.16
CA ALA A 106 -7.52 18.23 -1.21
C ALA A 106 -6.10 18.73 -0.87
N LYS A 107 -5.72 18.86 0.41
CA LYS A 107 -4.42 19.46 0.81
C LYS A 107 -3.69 18.73 1.93
N ARG A 108 -4.27 17.67 2.49
CA ARG A 108 -3.70 16.94 3.63
C ARG A 108 -4.14 15.49 3.58
N ASN A 109 -3.40 14.66 4.29
CA ASN A 109 -3.83 13.31 4.60
C ASN A 109 -4.04 13.19 6.11
N ILE A 110 -5.10 12.46 6.51
CA ILE A 110 -5.46 12.20 7.90
C ILE A 110 -5.40 10.68 8.13
N VAL A 111 -4.53 10.23 9.03
CA VAL A 111 -4.52 8.82 9.47
C VAL A 111 -5.81 8.53 10.25
N LEU A 112 -6.51 7.48 9.85
CA LEU A 112 -7.73 6.98 10.50
C LEU A 112 -7.29 5.92 11.53
N LYS A 113 -7.18 6.32 12.79
CA LYS A 113 -6.55 5.49 13.84
C LYS A 113 -7.41 4.28 14.17
N THR A 114 -8.71 4.50 14.39
CA THR A 114 -9.65 3.43 14.74
C THR A 114 -9.79 2.44 13.58
N ALA A 115 -9.84 2.94 12.34
CA ALA A 115 -9.88 2.12 11.14
C ALA A 115 -8.59 1.31 10.97
N SER A 116 -7.43 1.91 11.19
CA SER A 116 -6.15 1.21 11.11
C SER A 116 -6.08 0.08 12.15
N GLU A 117 -6.49 0.34 13.40
CA GLU A 117 -6.47 -0.64 14.48
C GLU A 117 -7.45 -1.81 14.25
N LEU A 118 -8.64 -1.54 13.71
CA LEU A 118 -9.70 -2.55 13.57
C LEU A 118 -9.66 -3.29 12.24
N LEU A 119 -9.20 -2.64 11.17
CA LEU A 119 -9.33 -3.15 9.80
C LEU A 119 -8.02 -3.59 9.15
N ILE A 120 -6.85 -3.29 9.74
CA ILE A 120 -5.58 -3.85 9.28
C ILE A 120 -5.21 -5.05 10.15
N ARG A 121 -4.97 -6.20 9.51
CA ARG A 121 -4.41 -7.39 10.14
C ARG A 121 -3.09 -7.77 9.48
N ASP A 122 -2.20 -8.34 10.28
CA ASP A 122 -0.89 -8.83 9.84
C ASP A 122 -0.13 -7.77 9.02
N GLY A 123 -0.29 -6.52 9.44
CA GLY A 123 0.38 -5.37 8.84
C GLY A 123 1.88 -5.45 9.11
N TYR A 124 2.69 -5.32 8.07
CA TYR A 124 4.14 -5.37 8.18
C TYR A 124 4.81 -4.24 7.40
N THR A 125 5.97 -3.83 7.88
CA THR A 125 6.89 -2.92 7.21
C THR A 125 8.30 -3.41 7.45
N GLU A 126 9.08 -3.52 6.39
CA GLU A 126 10.43 -4.04 6.45
C GLU A 126 11.32 -3.32 5.42
N VAL A 127 12.57 -3.07 5.78
CA VAL A 127 13.57 -2.58 4.83
C VAL A 127 14.69 -3.61 4.75
N VAL A 128 14.75 -4.33 3.63
CA VAL A 128 15.74 -5.40 3.38
C VAL A 128 16.40 -5.15 2.04
N ASP A 129 17.72 -5.27 1.99
CA ASP A 129 18.53 -5.14 0.77
C ASP A 129 18.24 -3.86 -0.04
N GLY A 130 18.02 -2.74 0.65
CA GLY A 130 17.72 -1.45 0.02
C GLY A 130 16.33 -1.36 -0.60
N LYS A 131 15.41 -2.26 -0.22
CA LYS A 131 14.01 -2.27 -0.65
C LYS A 131 13.09 -2.12 0.55
N ALA A 132 12.09 -1.25 0.42
CA ALA A 132 10.99 -1.13 1.37
C ALA A 132 9.91 -2.12 0.96
N MET A 133 9.55 -2.99 1.90
CA MET A 133 8.48 -3.97 1.75
C MET A 133 7.41 -3.66 2.79
N CYS A 134 6.15 -3.67 2.38
CA CYS A 134 5.05 -3.56 3.32
C CYS A 134 3.77 -4.14 2.76
N GLY A 135 2.84 -4.44 3.66
CA GLY A 135 1.57 -5.00 3.28
C GLY A 135 0.75 -5.44 4.48
N GLY A 136 -0.38 -6.06 4.20
CA GLY A 136 -1.27 -6.59 5.23
C GLY A 136 -2.63 -6.96 4.65
N GLU A 137 -3.47 -7.50 5.51
CA GLU A 137 -4.87 -7.79 5.17
C GLU A 137 -5.75 -6.62 5.60
N TRP A 138 -6.38 -5.95 4.64
CA TRP A 138 -7.39 -4.94 4.90
C TRP A 138 -8.78 -5.56 4.91
N ILE A 139 -9.39 -5.63 6.10
CA ILE A 139 -10.80 -5.99 6.30
C ILE A 139 -11.69 -4.93 5.64
N LEU A 140 -12.48 -5.35 4.66
CA LEU A 140 -13.31 -4.44 3.85
C LEU A 140 -14.65 -4.08 4.49
N ASP A 141 -14.99 -4.73 5.59
CA ASP A 141 -16.22 -4.49 6.35
C ASP A 141 -15.99 -3.41 7.42
N ASN A 142 -16.54 -2.22 7.21
CA ASN A 142 -16.38 -1.06 8.08
C ASN A 142 -17.58 -0.82 9.01
N ILE A 143 -18.48 -1.80 9.17
CA ILE A 143 -19.68 -1.65 10.03
C ILE A 143 -19.36 -1.35 11.50
N HIS A 144 -18.17 -1.75 11.95
CA HIS A 144 -17.71 -1.58 13.34
C HIS A 144 -17.03 -0.23 13.59
N LEU A 145 -16.77 0.55 12.54
CA LEU A 145 -16.24 1.91 12.70
C LEU A 145 -17.32 2.87 13.19
N ASP A 146 -16.91 3.85 13.98
CA ASP A 146 -17.75 5.00 14.30
C ASP A 146 -18.11 5.79 13.02
N THR A 147 -19.10 6.67 13.15
CA THR A 147 -19.58 7.44 11.98
C THR A 147 -18.51 8.41 11.45
N GLU A 148 -17.59 8.91 12.28
CA GLU A 148 -16.60 9.89 11.88
C GLU A 148 -15.63 9.29 10.85
N GLU A 149 -14.90 8.24 11.22
CA GLU A 149 -13.94 7.62 10.30
C GLU A 149 -14.64 6.84 9.18
N ARG A 150 -15.79 6.22 9.45
CA ARG A 150 -16.54 5.48 8.43
C ARG A 150 -16.95 6.35 7.24
N THR A 151 -17.29 7.63 7.47
CA THR A 151 -17.69 8.54 6.38
C THR A 151 -16.52 9.03 5.54
N LEU A 152 -15.29 8.92 6.04
CA LEU A 152 -14.06 9.26 5.31
C LEU A 152 -13.56 8.10 4.44
N MET A 153 -14.15 6.90 4.58
CA MET A 153 -13.75 5.72 3.83
C MET A 153 -14.73 5.38 2.71
N HIS A 154 -14.18 5.07 1.55
CA HIS A 154 -14.91 4.45 0.46
C HIS A 154 -15.15 2.97 0.76
N VAL A 155 -16.29 2.45 0.30
CA VAL A 155 -16.60 1.02 0.36
C VAL A 155 -15.89 0.31 -0.80
N ILE A 156 -14.63 -0.06 -0.59
CA ILE A 156 -13.70 -0.57 -1.62
C ILE A 156 -14.27 -1.76 -2.42
N SER A 157 -15.06 -2.63 -1.81
CA SER A 157 -15.63 -3.82 -2.45
C SER A 157 -16.74 -3.54 -3.48
N SER A 158 -17.36 -2.36 -3.45
CA SER A 158 -18.49 -2.01 -4.33
C SER A 158 -18.18 -0.96 -5.39
N GLY A 159 -17.01 -0.30 -5.31
CA GLY A 159 -16.61 0.76 -6.22
C GLY A 159 -15.69 0.31 -7.36
N GLN A 160 -15.41 1.28 -8.24
CA GLN A 160 -14.33 1.26 -9.22
C GLN A 160 -13.45 2.49 -8.94
N TYR A 161 -12.13 2.30 -8.94
CA TYR A 161 -11.21 3.31 -8.44
C TYR A 161 -10.06 3.59 -9.40
N ASN A 162 -9.75 4.86 -9.60
CA ASN A 162 -8.42 5.24 -10.05
C ASN A 162 -7.45 4.98 -8.89
N LEU A 163 -6.34 4.31 -9.17
CA LEU A 163 -5.29 4.12 -8.18
C LEU A 163 -4.26 5.22 -8.31
N PHE A 164 -3.85 5.76 -7.17
CA PHE A 164 -2.74 6.69 -7.07
C PHE A 164 -1.62 6.06 -6.25
N PHE A 165 -0.39 6.06 -6.76
CA PHE A 165 0.77 5.70 -5.95
C PHE A 165 1.62 6.94 -5.71
N ALA A 166 1.88 7.22 -4.45
CA ALA A 166 2.72 8.32 -4.02
C ALA A 166 3.65 7.87 -2.88
N TYR A 167 4.75 8.60 -2.72
CA TYR A 167 5.69 8.40 -1.64
C TYR A 167 6.30 9.74 -1.24
N GLY A 168 6.71 9.86 0.01
CA GLY A 168 7.25 11.11 0.51
C GLY A 168 8.03 10.95 1.80
N PRO A 169 8.69 12.02 2.25
CA PRO A 169 9.39 12.00 3.52
C PRO A 169 8.40 12.08 4.68
N MET A 170 8.83 11.56 5.81
CA MET A 170 8.29 11.87 7.12
C MET A 170 9.22 12.86 7.82
N GLU A 171 8.68 13.64 8.76
CA GLU A 171 9.48 14.52 9.61
C GLU A 171 8.85 14.55 10.99
N LYS A 172 9.63 14.21 12.02
CA LYS A 172 9.17 14.14 13.42
C LYS A 172 7.96 13.22 13.60
N GLY A 173 7.94 12.10 12.87
CA GLY A 173 6.85 11.11 12.93
C GLY A 173 5.59 11.49 12.14
N GLU A 174 5.60 12.64 11.45
CA GLU A 174 4.46 13.11 10.66
C GLU A 174 4.78 13.05 9.16
N LYS A 175 3.81 12.66 8.34
CA LYS A 175 3.99 12.64 6.88
C LYS A 175 4.09 14.05 6.34
N ARG A 176 5.04 14.26 5.44
CA ARG A 176 5.08 15.45 4.58
C ARG A 176 4.47 15.14 3.23
N MET A 177 3.94 16.17 2.59
CA MET A 177 3.41 16.08 1.24
C MET A 177 4.46 15.49 0.29
N HIS A 178 4.05 14.56 -0.57
CA HIS A 178 4.96 14.05 -1.59
C HIS A 178 5.38 15.20 -2.51
N GLY A 179 6.65 15.21 -2.91
CA GLY A 179 7.08 16.03 -4.02
C GLY A 179 6.66 15.40 -5.35
N MET A 180 6.80 16.16 -6.45
CA MET A 180 6.92 15.57 -7.77
C MET A 180 8.34 14.97 -7.86
N SER A 181 8.48 13.66 -7.71
CA SER A 181 9.79 13.01 -7.80
C SER A 181 10.00 12.50 -9.23
N GLY A 182 10.87 13.18 -9.97
CA GLY A 182 11.07 12.91 -11.40
C GLY A 182 9.87 13.33 -12.26
N LYS A 183 9.76 12.76 -13.47
CA LYS A 183 8.64 13.05 -14.39
C LYS A 183 7.35 12.27 -14.08
N GLU A 184 7.38 11.30 -13.17
CA GLU A 184 6.39 10.20 -13.16
C GLU A 184 5.66 9.97 -11.83
N ALA A 185 6.18 10.43 -10.68
CA ALA A 185 5.51 10.31 -9.37
C ALA A 185 4.89 11.64 -8.92
N PRO A 186 3.65 11.67 -8.41
CA PRO A 186 2.77 10.53 -8.15
C PRO A 186 2.25 9.87 -9.43
N TRP A 187 2.08 8.54 -9.40
CA TRP A 187 1.50 7.78 -10.52
C TRP A 187 0.00 7.64 -10.34
N ARG A 188 -0.73 7.54 -11.46
CA ARG A 188 -2.17 7.28 -11.53
C ARG A 188 -2.39 6.12 -12.49
N SER A 189 -3.26 5.17 -12.15
CA SER A 189 -3.63 4.10 -13.07
C SER A 189 -4.32 4.67 -14.31
N GLN A 190 -4.03 4.10 -15.48
CA GLN A 190 -4.67 4.48 -16.74
C GLN A 190 -6.16 4.13 -16.74
N GLU A 191 -6.51 3.00 -16.11
CA GLU A 191 -7.87 2.49 -16.00
C GLU A 191 -8.34 2.45 -14.54
N GLN A 192 -9.66 2.45 -14.33
CA GLN A 192 -10.22 2.19 -13.02
C GLN A 192 -10.23 0.69 -12.70
N VAL A 193 -10.05 0.38 -11.42
CA VAL A 193 -9.97 -1.00 -10.92
C VAL A 193 -11.11 -1.27 -9.96
N ARG A 194 -11.75 -2.43 -10.14
CA ARG A 194 -12.67 -2.98 -9.15
C ARG A 194 -11.98 -4.04 -8.30
N PHE A 195 -12.11 -3.92 -6.99
CA PHE A 195 -11.60 -4.90 -6.04
C PHE A 195 -12.70 -5.92 -5.73
N CYS A 196 -12.70 -7.03 -6.45
CA CYS A 196 -13.72 -8.07 -6.40
C CYS A 196 -13.04 -9.45 -6.38
N GLN A 197 -13.72 -10.48 -5.88
CA GLN A 197 -13.18 -11.86 -5.92
C GLN A 197 -13.33 -12.55 -7.27
N ARG A 198 -14.40 -12.23 -8.00
CA ARG A 198 -14.82 -12.97 -9.20
C ARG A 198 -15.27 -11.99 -10.28
N CYS A 199 -14.38 -11.10 -10.69
CA CYS A 199 -14.61 -10.29 -11.88
C CYS A 199 -13.33 -10.10 -12.67
N SER A 200 -13.43 -9.55 -13.88
CA SER A 200 -12.29 -9.41 -14.80
C SER A 200 -11.10 -8.65 -14.20
N SER A 201 -11.35 -7.70 -13.30
CA SER A 201 -10.29 -6.92 -12.64
C SER A 201 -9.65 -7.61 -11.44
N SER A 202 -10.13 -8.78 -11.01
CA SER A 202 -9.52 -9.56 -9.91
C SER A 202 -8.03 -9.86 -10.18
N PHE A 203 -7.64 -9.91 -11.46
CA PHE A 203 -6.29 -10.20 -11.92
C PHE A 203 -5.74 -9.11 -12.86
N ALA A 204 -6.23 -7.88 -12.73
CA ALA A 204 -5.81 -6.79 -13.61
C ALA A 204 -4.30 -6.55 -13.53
N ASN A 205 -3.66 -6.33 -14.68
CA ASN A 205 -2.32 -5.75 -14.75
C ASN A 205 -2.48 -4.31 -15.22
N LEU A 206 -2.11 -3.35 -14.38
CA LEU A 206 -2.33 -1.94 -14.67
C LEU A 206 -1.10 -1.29 -15.28
N ASP A 207 -1.36 -0.37 -16.18
CA ASP A 207 -0.43 0.66 -16.60
C ASP A 207 -0.75 1.99 -15.89
N ALA A 208 0.28 2.81 -15.68
CA ALA A 208 0.14 4.18 -15.26
C ALA A 208 -0.11 5.12 -16.45
N VAL A 209 -0.74 6.26 -16.17
CA VAL A 209 -0.90 7.36 -17.12
C VAL A 209 0.46 7.90 -17.52
N THR A 210 0.67 8.14 -18.81
CA THR A 210 1.94 8.70 -19.28
C THR A 210 2.09 10.16 -18.86
N THR A 211 3.33 10.61 -18.65
CA THR A 211 3.67 11.92 -18.06
C THR A 211 3.10 13.14 -18.80
N GLY A 212 2.65 12.99 -20.06
CA GLY A 212 1.99 14.04 -20.83
C GLY A 212 0.52 14.28 -20.48
N ASP A 213 -0.12 13.32 -19.81
CA ASP A 213 -1.56 13.32 -19.50
C ASP A 213 -1.86 13.66 -18.04
N PHE A 214 -0.83 13.88 -17.21
CA PHE A 214 -1.01 14.47 -15.89
C PHE A 214 -1.35 15.95 -16.03
N SER A 215 -2.64 16.26 -16.11
CA SER A 215 -3.11 17.62 -15.91
C SER A 215 -2.66 18.07 -14.52
N LYS A 216 -1.66 18.94 -14.46
CA LYS A 216 -1.32 19.68 -13.25
C LYS A 216 -2.59 20.41 -12.81
N GLN A 217 -3.08 20.09 -11.62
CA GLN A 217 -3.98 21.00 -10.90
C GLN A 217 -3.16 22.11 -10.27
#